data_AF-A0A1R3R7R9-F1
#
_entry.id   AF-A0A1R3R7R9-F1
#
_cell.length_a   1.000
_cell.length_b   1.000
_cell.length_c   1.000
_cell.angle_alpha   90.00
_cell.angle_beta   90.00
_cell.angle_gamma   90.00
#
_symmetry.space_group_name_H-M   'P 1'
#
loop_
_entity.id
_entity.type
_entity.pdbx_description
1 polymer ?
#
loop_
_entity_poly.entity_id
_entity_poly.type
_entity_poly.pdbx_seq_one_letter_code
_entity_poly.pdbx_strand_id
1 'polypeptide(L)' 'GVELPDDLILVHKFGDYYSLQARKSMTVDELNAKITDFLTMYGECLTKEE' A
#
# COMPACT_ATOMS: atom_id res chain seq x y z
N GLY A 1 10.63 3.31 -9.67
CA GLY A 1 9.57 3.29 -8.65
C GLY A 1 8.40 2.49 -9.19
N VAL A 2 7.51 2.03 -8.31
CA VAL A 2 6.25 1.37 -8.70
C VAL A 2 5.16 2.43 -8.75
N GLU A 3 4.35 2.44 -9.80
CA GLU A 3 3.20 3.33 -9.91
C GLU A 3 2.08 2.84 -8.97
N LEU A 4 1.53 3.77 -8.18
CA LEU A 4 0.44 3.45 -7.27
C LEU A 4 -0.89 3.51 -8.01
N PRO A 5 -1.83 2.59 -7.70
CA PRO A 5 -3.21 2.70 -8.12
C PRO A 5 -3.82 4.08 -7.77
N ASP A 6 -4.67 4.61 -8.65
CA ASP A 6 -5.31 5.92 -8.53
C ASP A 6 -6.15 6.13 -7.25
N ASP A 7 -6.48 5.04 -6.56
CA ASP A 7 -7.27 4.99 -5.35
C ASP A 7 -6.42 4.79 -4.08
N LEU A 8 -5.10 4.62 -4.23
CA LEU A 8 -4.13 4.57 -3.14
C LEU A 8 -3.22 5.80 -3.14
N ILE A 9 -2.73 6.16 -1.96
CA ILE A 9 -1.76 7.24 -1.78
C ILE A 9 -0.71 6.83 -0.74
N LEU A 10 0.55 7.19 -1.01
CA LEU A 10 1.63 7.05 -0.06
C LEU A 10 1.82 8.38 0.69
N VAL A 11 1.56 8.36 1.98
CA VAL A 11 1.73 9.51 2.86
C VAL A 11 3.06 9.38 3.59
N HIS A 12 3.93 10.38 3.40
CA HIS A 12 5.16 10.50 4.17
C HIS A 12 4.82 10.91 5.61
N LYS A 13 5.21 10.07 6.57
CA LYS A 13 5.15 10.36 8.00
C LYS A 13 6.53 10.80 8.47
N PHE A 14 6.65 11.17 9.74
CA PHE A 14 7.92 11.60 10.34
C PHE A 14 9.05 10.58 10.07
N GLY A 15 10.23 11.05 9.66
CA GLY A 15 11.38 10.18 9.37
C GLY A 15 11.21 9.36 8.09
N ASP A 16 11.58 8.07 8.12
CA ASP A 16 11.46 7.14 6.98
C ASP A 16 10.18 6.30 7.03
N TYR A 17 9.19 6.73 7.82
CA TYR A 17 7.93 6.04 7.92
C TYR A 17 6.97 6.53 6.82
N TYR A 18 6.42 5.59 6.07
CA TYR A 18 5.41 5.88 5.06
C TYR A 18 4.14 5.09 5.37
N SER A 19 2.99 5.64 4.97
CA SER A 19 1.70 5.01 5.14
C SER A 19 1.01 4.92 3.79
N LEU A 20 0.70 3.69 3.36
CA LEU A 20 -0.20 3.46 2.24
C LEU A 20 -1.64 3.61 2.74
N GLN A 21 -2.43 4.46 2.07
CA GLN A 21 -3.78 4.83 2.51
C GLN A 21 -4.73 4.97 1.31
N ALA A 22 -6.04 5.01 1.60
CA ALA A 22 -7.06 5.36 0.62
C ALA A 22 -6.91 6.82 0.16
N ARG A 23 -6.89 7.04 -1.15
CA ARG A 23 -6.92 8.40 -1.75
C ARG A 23 -8.34 8.94 -1.92
N LYS A 24 -9.32 8.04 -2.01
CA LYS A 24 -10.75 8.35 -2.21
C LYS A 24 -11.57 7.60 -1.17
N SER A 25 -12.79 8.06 -0.90
CA SER A 25 -13.71 7.38 0.02
C SER A 25 -13.99 5.96 -0.46
N MET A 26 -13.80 4.98 0.43
CA MET A 26 -14.07 3.57 0.22
C MET A 26 -14.30 2.90 1.58
N THR A 27 -14.82 1.69 1.57
CA THR A 27 -14.93 0.85 2.76
C THR A 27 -13.57 0.29 3.19
N VAL A 28 -13.48 -0.18 4.43
CA VAL A 28 -12.27 -0.85 4.93
C VAL A 28 -11.99 -2.12 4.14
N ASP A 29 -13.02 -2.87 3.75
CA ASP A 29 -12.86 -4.11 2.99
C ASP A 29 -12.33 -3.85 1.58
N GLU A 30 -12.82 -2.81 0.91
CA GLU A 30 -12.29 -2.39 -0.40
C GLU A 30 -10.83 -1.93 -0.31
N LEU A 31 -10.48 -1.17 0.73
CA LEU A 31 -9.10 -0.75 0.96
C LEU A 31 -8.18 -1.96 1.18
N ASN A 32 -8.60 -2.90 2.02
CA ASN A 32 -7.82 -4.12 2.30
C ASN A 32 -7.59 -4.92 1.03
N ALA A 33 -8.65 -5.16 0.24
CA ALA A 33 -8.53 -5.88 -1.03
C ALA A 33 -7.52 -5.19 -1.97
N LYS A 34 -7.61 -3.87 -2.14
CA LYS A 34 -6.72 -3.11 -3.02
C LYS A 34 -5.26 -3.12 -2.56
N ILE A 35 -5.01 -3.01 -1.26
CA ILE A 35 -3.66 -3.12 -0.71
C ILE A 35 -3.10 -4.53 -0.93
N THR A 36 -3.91 -5.57 -0.66
CA THR A 36 -3.51 -6.96 -0.88
C THR A 36 -3.20 -7.23 -2.34
N ASP A 37 -4.01 -6.76 -3.28
CA ASP A 37 -3.78 -6.92 -4.72
C ASP A 37 -2.49 -6.22 -5.16
N PHE A 38 -2.28 -4.98 -4.70
CA PHE A 38 -1.07 -4.22 -5.00
C PHE A 38 0.19 -4.93 -4.50
N LEU A 39 0.20 -5.38 -3.24
CA LEU A 39 1.33 -6.09 -2.65
C LEU A 39 1.53 -7.47 -3.28
N THR A 40 0.47 -8.14 -3.73
CA THR A 40 0.58 -9.43 -4.43
C THR A 40 1.21 -9.26 -5.81
N MET A 41 0.92 -8.15 -6.50
CA MET A 41 1.41 -7.90 -7.85
C MET A 41 2.82 -7.32 -7.90
N TYR A 42 3.17 -6.45 -6.95
CA TYR A 42 4.42 -5.68 -6.97
C TYR A 42 5.29 -5.86 -5.73
N GLY A 43 4.75 -6.43 -4.66
CA GLY A 43 5.47 -6.65 -3.42
C GLY A 43 6.37 -7.88 -3.51
N GLU A 44 7.37 -7.89 -2.65
CA GLU A 44 8.22 -9.05 -2.40
C GLU A 44 7.91 -9.57 -1.00
N CYS A 45 7.66 -10.88 -0.89
CA CYS A 45 7.44 -11.53 0.40
C CYS A 45 8.80 -11.90 0.98
N LEU A 46 9.26 -11.10 1.95
CA LEU A 46 10.53 -11.35 2.64
C LEU A 46 10.36 -12.41 3.72
N THR A 47 11.40 -13.21 3.89
CA THR A 47 11.53 -14.12 5.03
C THR A 47 12.06 -13.37 6.25
N LYS A 48 12.04 -14.02 7.42
CA LYS A 48 12.58 -13.42 8.66
C LYS A 48 14.10 -13.18 8.60
N GLU A 49 14.80 -13.88 7.72
CA GLU A 49 16.26 -13.86 7.61
C GLU A 49 16.76 -12.70 6.73
N GLU A 50 15.84 -12.03 6.04
CA GLU A 50 16.04 -10.85 5.19
C GLU A 50 15.59 -9.58 5.92
#